data_AF-A0A7R9JCD9-F1
#
_entry.id   AF-A0A7R9JCD9-F1
#
_cell.length_a   1.000
_cell.length_b   1.000
_cell.length_c   1.000
_cell.angle_alpha   90.00
_cell.angle_beta   90.00
_cell.angle_gamma   90.00
#
_symmetry.space_group_name_H-M   'P 1'
#
loop_
_entity.id
_entity.type
_entity.pdbx_description
1 polymer ?
#
loop_
_entity_poly.entity_id
_entity_poly.type
_entity_poly.pdbx_seq_one_letter_code
_entity_poly.pdbx_strand_id
1 'polypeptide(L)'
;MEWASFLCENGPFHSGLGLLLIPNPFTGPGQRYWVCRCLRDYTHKPQRLNLDAHGDLKNGEEWWELCNKSLENKQRLFKKLRWATLGYHHNWESKIYSQEAHDTFPADLATICQFVARVAGFEDFSAEAAIVNFYHMDSTLSGHTDHSEVDRNAPLLSFR
;
A
#
# COMPACT_ATOMS: atom_id res chain seq x y z
N MET A 1 -14.90 -16.16 -13.43
CA MET A 1 -14.66 -14.71 -13.32
C MET A 1 -13.73 -14.38 -14.47
N GLU A 2 -14.21 -13.64 -15.47
CA GLU A 2 -13.38 -13.26 -16.62
C GLU A 2 -12.61 -11.99 -16.26
N TRP A 3 -11.29 -12.06 -16.32
CA TRP A 3 -10.40 -10.94 -16.08
C TRP A 3 -10.22 -10.24 -17.43
N ALA A 4 -10.66 -8.98 -17.53
CA ALA A 4 -10.29 -8.14 -18.67
C ALA A 4 -8.95 -7.48 -18.36
N SER A 5 -8.01 -7.52 -19.30
CA SER A 5 -6.73 -6.82 -19.20
C SER A 5 -6.57 -5.87 -20.36
N PHE A 6 -6.14 -4.65 -20.07
CA PHE A 6 -5.71 -3.69 -21.08
C PHE A 6 -4.20 -3.53 -21.00
N LEU A 7 -3.53 -3.66 -22.14
CA LEU A 7 -2.10 -3.42 -22.28
C LEU A 7 -1.87 -2.17 -23.12
N CYS A 8 -1.04 -1.25 -22.62
CA CYS A 8 -0.51 -0.16 -23.43
C CYS A 8 0.90 -0.54 -23.88
N GLU A 9 1.07 -0.92 -25.15
CA GLU A 9 2.34 -1.46 -25.68
C GLU A 9 3.38 -0.41 -26.12
N ASN A 10 3.15 0.90 -25.90
CA ASN A 10 4.01 1.95 -26.49
C ASN A 10 4.61 2.92 -25.45
N GLY A 11 5.35 2.39 -24.47
CA GLY A 11 6.32 3.17 -23.69
C GLY A 11 7.73 3.10 -24.32
N PRO A 12 8.63 4.07 -24.09
CA PRO A 12 9.94 4.15 -24.76
C PRO A 12 10.97 3.09 -24.32
N PHE A 13 10.56 2.05 -23.58
CA PHE A 13 11.44 0.99 -23.10
C PHE A 13 11.00 -0.38 -23.64
N HIS A 14 11.97 -1.09 -24.22
CA HIS A 14 11.84 -2.33 -24.99
C HIS A 14 11.11 -3.48 -24.26
N SER A 15 10.30 -4.23 -25.03
CA SER A 15 9.88 -5.63 -24.80
C SER A 15 9.59 -6.01 -23.35
N GLY A 16 8.47 -5.53 -22.81
CA GLY A 16 7.95 -5.93 -21.50
C GLY A 16 6.49 -5.49 -21.35
N LEU A 17 5.75 -6.16 -20.48
CA LEU A 17 4.41 -5.72 -20.09
C LEU A 17 4.51 -4.32 -19.47
N GLY A 18 3.91 -3.32 -20.11
CA GLY A 18 3.86 -1.95 -19.59
C GLY A 18 2.79 -1.81 -18.50
N LEU A 19 1.74 -1.04 -18.79
CA LEU A 19 0.60 -0.90 -17.88
C LEU A 19 -0.41 -2.03 -18.09
N LEU A 20 -0.71 -2.79 -17.03
CA LEU A 20 -1.79 -3.76 -16.98
C LEU A 20 -2.93 -3.23 -16.10
N LEU A 21 -4.13 -3.09 -16.66
CA LEU A 21 -5.33 -2.72 -15.90
C LEU A 21 -6.29 -3.89 -15.78
N ILE A 22 -6.59 -4.29 -14.54
CA ILE A 22 -7.54 -5.35 -14.20
C ILE A 22 -8.76 -4.72 -13.53
N PRO A 23 -9.95 -4.74 -14.17
CA PRO A 23 -11.19 -4.32 -13.51
C PRO A 23 -11.49 -5.24 -12.33
N ASN A 24 -11.93 -4.63 -11.22
CA ASN A 24 -12.26 -5.24 -9.94
C ASN A 24 -12.33 -6.80 -9.97
N PRO A 25 -11.23 -7.48 -9.62
CA PRO A 25 -11.19 -8.94 -9.60
C PRO A 25 -11.74 -9.54 -8.29
N PHE A 26 -12.25 -8.69 -7.37
CA PHE A 26 -12.64 -9.10 -6.03
C PHE A 26 -14.13 -9.36 -5.92
N THR A 27 -14.45 -10.39 -5.14
CA THR A 27 -15.81 -10.56 -4.60
C THR A 27 -16.11 -9.46 -3.57
N GLY A 28 -17.39 -9.17 -3.35
CA GLY A 28 -17.80 -8.21 -2.32
C GLY A 28 -17.24 -8.50 -0.91
N PRO A 29 -17.25 -9.75 -0.42
CA PRO A 29 -16.55 -10.12 0.81
C PRO A 29 -15.04 -9.89 0.78
N GLY A 30 -14.38 -10.17 -0.34
CA GLY A 30 -12.94 -9.94 -0.50
C GLY A 30 -12.57 -8.46 -0.42
N GLN A 31 -13.34 -7.58 -1.05
CA GLN A 31 -13.14 -6.13 -0.90
C GLN A 31 -13.27 -5.68 0.56
N ARG A 32 -14.33 -6.13 1.25
CA ARG A 32 -14.53 -5.80 2.67
C ARG A 32 -13.37 -6.29 3.54
N TYR A 33 -12.87 -7.50 3.27
CA TYR A 33 -11.69 -8.03 3.95
C TYR A 33 -10.51 -7.08 3.80
N TRP A 34 -10.13 -6.70 2.57
CA TRP A 34 -8.99 -5.83 2.33
C TRP A 34 -9.19 -4.41 2.88
N VAL A 35 -10.42 -3.86 2.82
CA VAL A 35 -10.74 -2.59 3.47
C VAL A 35 -10.52 -2.66 4.98
N CYS A 36 -10.97 -3.73 5.64
CA CYS A 36 -10.71 -3.95 7.06
C CYS A 36 -9.22 -4.11 7.36
N ARG A 37 -8.49 -4.87 6.53
CA ARG A 37 -7.03 -5.02 6.66
C ARG A 37 -6.34 -3.65 6.60
N CYS A 38 -6.67 -2.83 5.61
CA CYS A 38 -6.07 -1.50 5.46
C CYS A 38 -6.40 -0.55 6.60
N LEU A 39 -7.66 -0.50 7.05
CA LEU A 39 -8.08 0.45 8.09
C LEU A 39 -7.70 0.00 9.49
N ARG A 40 -7.83 -1.28 9.82
CA ARG A 40 -7.60 -1.78 11.18
C ARG A 40 -6.20 -2.35 11.35
N ASP A 41 -5.84 -3.31 10.52
CA ASP A 41 -4.66 -4.15 10.79
C ASP A 41 -3.36 -3.49 10.32
N TYR A 42 -3.40 -2.75 9.21
CA TYR A 42 -2.24 -2.02 8.66
C TYR A 42 -2.01 -0.65 9.30
N THR A 43 -2.91 -0.23 10.19
CA THR A 43 -2.72 0.96 11.03
C THR A 43 -2.29 0.66 12.45
N HIS A 44 -2.20 -0.62 12.80
CA HIS A 44 -1.70 -1.07 14.08
C HIS A 44 -0.17 -1.11 14.09
N LYS A 45 0.48 -1.03 15.25
CA LYS A 45 1.93 -1.25 15.38
C LYS A 45 2.35 -2.70 15.04
N PRO A 46 3.59 -2.92 14.55
CA PRO A 46 4.73 -1.99 14.43
C PRO A 46 4.74 -1.02 13.24
N GLN A 47 3.71 -1.04 12.39
CA GLN A 47 3.62 -0.28 11.15
C GLN A 47 3.74 1.22 11.41
N ARG A 48 4.39 1.91 10.47
CA ARG A 48 4.62 3.36 10.57
C ARG A 48 3.51 4.12 9.85
N LEU A 49 2.94 5.10 10.54
CA LEU A 49 1.93 6.00 10.02
C LEU A 49 2.47 7.41 9.86
N ASN A 50 1.84 8.20 9.00
CA ASN A 50 2.10 9.64 8.94
C ASN A 50 1.81 10.33 10.30
N LEU A 51 0.87 9.79 11.06
CA LEU A 51 0.48 10.32 12.37
C LEU A 51 1.61 10.22 13.41
N ASP A 52 2.48 9.22 13.29
CA ASP A 52 3.63 9.06 14.17
C ASP A 52 4.66 10.17 13.93
N ALA A 53 4.93 10.47 12.66
CA ALA A 53 5.88 11.51 12.25
C ALA A 53 5.43 12.93 12.67
N HIS A 54 4.13 13.15 12.81
CA HIS A 54 3.55 14.43 13.21
C HIS A 54 3.25 14.53 14.72
N GLY A 55 3.48 13.47 15.50
CA GLY A 55 3.17 13.45 16.94
C GLY A 55 1.67 13.49 17.25
N ASP A 56 0.83 13.04 16.31
CA ASP A 56 -0.64 13.00 16.49
C ASP A 56 -1.10 11.86 17.40
N LEU A 57 -0.24 10.85 17.59
CA LEU A 57 -0.41 9.70 18.48
C LEU A 57 0.69 9.73 19.56
N LYS A 58 0.30 9.50 20.82
CA LYS A 58 1.25 9.32 21.92
C LYS A 58 1.84 7.91 21.91
N ASN A 59 2.92 7.70 22.65
CA ASN A 59 3.52 6.37 22.82
C ASN A 59 2.49 5.34 23.30
N GLY A 60 2.33 4.25 22.54
CA GLY A 60 1.38 3.18 22.83
C GLY A 60 -0.07 3.47 22.41
N GLU A 61 -0.35 4.60 21.78
CA GLU A 61 -1.67 4.88 21.21
C GLU A 61 -1.81 4.27 19.81
N GLU A 62 -2.88 3.51 19.61
CA GLU A 62 -3.25 2.91 18.32
C GLU A 62 -4.36 3.73 17.66
N TRP A 63 -4.17 4.10 16.39
CA TRP A 63 -5.12 4.95 15.65
C TRP A 63 -6.53 4.37 15.61
N TRP A 64 -6.65 3.09 15.26
CA TRP A 64 -7.94 2.41 15.14
C TRP A 64 -8.68 2.38 16.47
N GLU A 65 -7.99 2.04 17.57
CA GLU A 65 -8.59 1.99 18.90
C GLU A 65 -9.03 3.38 19.37
N LEU A 66 -8.22 4.41 19.18
CA LEU A 66 -8.61 5.78 19.52
C LEU A 66 -9.84 6.24 18.74
N CYS A 67 -9.90 5.95 17.44
CA CYS A 67 -11.05 6.30 16.61
C CYS A 67 -12.34 5.59 17.05
N ASN A 68 -12.23 4.39 17.64
CA ASN A 68 -13.39 3.66 18.16
C ASN A 68 -13.74 4.00 19.62
N LYS A 69 -12.84 4.65 20.37
CA LYS A 69 -13.08 5.07 21.76
C LYS A 69 -13.98 6.30 21.89
N SER A 70 -13.90 7.28 20.97
CA SER A 70 -14.76 8.46 21.02
C SER A 70 -14.95 9.13 19.65
N LEU A 71 -16.10 9.80 19.48
CA LEU A 71 -16.38 10.57 18.27
C LEU A 71 -15.38 11.73 18.09
N GLU A 72 -14.96 12.35 19.19
CA GLU A 72 -13.96 13.42 19.18
C GLU A 72 -12.61 12.94 18.63
N ASN A 73 -12.10 11.80 19.12
CA ASN A 73 -10.86 11.21 18.61
C ASN A 73 -11.00 10.84 17.13
N LYS A 74 -12.13 10.25 16.75
CA LYS A 74 -12.41 9.93 15.34
C LYS A 74 -12.37 11.18 14.47
N GLN A 75 -13.05 12.26 14.86
CA GLN A 75 -13.06 13.51 14.11
C GLN A 75 -11.66 14.14 14.00
N ARG A 76 -10.87 14.07 15.07
CA ARG A 76 -9.51 14.61 15.14
C ARG A 76 -8.50 13.82 14.29
N LEU A 77 -8.53 12.48 14.35
CA LEU A 77 -7.50 11.61 13.79
C LEU A 77 -7.84 11.06 12.41
N PHE A 78 -9.12 10.77 12.15
CA PHE A 78 -9.51 10.08 10.92
C PHE A 78 -9.19 10.91 9.67
N LYS A 79 -9.37 12.23 9.76
CA LYS A 79 -9.05 13.17 8.67
C LYS A 79 -7.56 13.42 8.49
N LYS A 80 -6.70 12.95 9.40
CA LYS A 80 -5.25 13.16 9.36
C LYS A 80 -4.48 11.96 8.82
N LEU A 81 -5.07 10.76 8.84
CA LEU A 81 -4.41 9.56 8.32
C LEU A 81 -4.22 9.70 6.80
N ARG A 82 -3.00 9.50 6.32
CA ARG A 82 -2.62 9.64 4.90
C ARG A 82 -1.85 8.46 4.36
N TRP A 83 -0.97 7.88 5.15
CA TRP A 83 -0.24 6.69 4.73
C TRP A 83 0.10 5.77 5.91
N ALA A 84 0.24 4.49 5.59
CA ALA A 84 0.91 3.47 6.39
C ALA A 84 1.99 2.78 5.54
N THR A 85 3.10 2.34 6.14
CA THR A 85 4.12 1.54 5.45
C THR A 85 4.24 0.14 6.05
N LEU A 86 4.41 -0.87 5.19
CA LEU A 86 4.46 -2.30 5.53
C LEU A 86 5.75 -2.92 4.97
N GLY A 87 6.34 -3.88 5.67
CA GLY A 87 7.61 -4.49 5.26
C GLY A 87 8.76 -3.53 5.42
N TYR A 88 9.56 -3.32 4.37
CA TYR A 88 10.55 -2.25 4.36
C TYR A 88 9.85 -0.88 4.36
N HIS A 89 10.21 -0.04 5.33
CA HIS A 89 9.58 1.28 5.48
C HIS A 89 10.26 2.31 4.60
N HIS A 90 9.48 2.96 3.75
CA HIS A 90 9.95 4.05 2.92
C HIS A 90 10.43 5.23 3.77
N ASN A 91 11.68 5.67 3.55
CA ASN A 91 12.19 6.90 4.15
C ASN A 91 11.87 8.10 3.25
N TRP A 92 10.95 8.96 3.68
CA TRP A 92 10.48 10.10 2.90
C TRP A 92 11.55 11.18 2.63
N GLU A 93 12.60 11.26 3.44
CA GLU A 93 13.69 12.24 3.26
C GLU A 93 14.72 11.74 2.24
N SER A 94 15.22 10.52 2.42
CA SER A 94 16.25 9.95 1.56
C SER A 94 15.69 9.23 0.33
N LYS A 95 14.41 8.89 0.31
CA LYS A 95 13.70 8.14 -0.75
C LYS A 95 14.34 6.79 -1.07
N ILE A 96 14.89 6.13 -0.05
CA ILE A 96 15.49 4.80 -0.16
C ILE A 96 14.97 3.90 0.97
N TYR A 97 14.95 2.61 0.71
CA TYR A 97 14.71 1.58 1.72
C TYR A 97 16.03 1.18 2.42
N SER A 98 15.94 0.64 3.64
CA SER A 98 17.10 0.19 4.42
C SER A 98 16.79 -1.13 5.13
N GLN A 99 17.83 -1.96 5.32
CA GLN A 99 17.69 -3.26 6.00
C GLN A 99 17.40 -3.11 7.50
N GLU A 100 17.70 -1.97 8.08
CA GLU A 100 17.47 -1.68 9.50
C GLU A 100 16.04 -1.21 9.78
N ALA A 101 15.30 -0.78 8.75
CA ALA A 101 13.97 -0.21 8.86
C ALA A 101 12.92 -1.10 8.17
N HIS A 102 12.69 -2.27 8.73
CA HIS A 102 11.67 -3.20 8.23
C HIS A 102 10.93 -3.94 9.34
N ASP A 103 9.71 -4.35 9.02
CA ASP A 103 8.91 -5.29 9.78
C ASP A 103 8.53 -6.50 8.92
N THR A 104 7.89 -7.50 9.51
CA THR A 104 7.36 -8.64 8.75
C THR A 104 6.26 -8.18 7.79
N PHE A 105 6.43 -8.46 6.50
CA PHE A 105 5.42 -8.16 5.49
C PHE A 105 4.17 -9.05 5.68
N PRO A 106 2.94 -8.51 5.59
CA PRO A 106 1.73 -9.32 5.82
C PRO A 106 1.59 -10.47 4.83
N ALA A 107 1.54 -11.71 5.34
CA ALA A 107 1.61 -12.92 4.52
C ALA A 107 0.44 -13.07 3.53
N ASP A 108 -0.76 -12.65 3.92
CA ASP A 108 -1.93 -12.66 3.04
C ASP A 108 -1.82 -11.61 1.93
N LEU A 109 -1.27 -10.42 2.22
CA LEU A 109 -0.98 -9.42 1.19
C LEU A 109 0.10 -9.93 0.23
N ALA A 110 1.16 -10.55 0.76
CA ALA A 110 2.18 -11.18 -0.08
C ALA A 110 1.59 -12.25 -0.99
N THR A 111 0.69 -13.07 -0.46
CA THR A 111 0.02 -14.14 -1.22
C THR A 111 -0.78 -13.58 -2.40
N ILE A 112 -1.58 -12.53 -2.19
CA ILE A 112 -2.35 -11.96 -3.30
C ILE A 112 -1.46 -11.21 -4.29
N CYS A 113 -0.45 -10.48 -3.82
CA CYS A 113 0.50 -9.81 -4.71
C CYS A 113 1.25 -10.83 -5.58
N GLN A 114 1.74 -11.92 -5.00
CA GLN A 114 2.37 -13.02 -5.74
C GLN A 114 1.41 -13.61 -6.77
N PHE A 115 0.15 -13.86 -6.40
CA PHE A 115 -0.85 -14.41 -7.32
C PHE A 115 -1.05 -13.48 -8.52
N VAL A 116 -1.26 -12.18 -8.29
CA VAL A 116 -1.45 -11.19 -9.35
C VAL A 116 -0.21 -11.06 -10.23
N ALA A 117 0.99 -11.02 -9.62
CA ALA A 117 2.25 -10.95 -10.35
C ALA A 117 2.45 -12.16 -11.27
N ARG A 118 2.18 -13.38 -10.79
CA ARG A 118 2.24 -14.60 -11.59
C ARG A 118 1.28 -14.58 -12.77
N VAL A 119 0.03 -14.15 -12.54
CA VAL A 119 -0.95 -13.98 -13.62
C VAL A 119 -0.47 -12.97 -14.68
N ALA A 120 0.31 -11.96 -14.27
CA ALA A 120 0.94 -10.99 -15.15
C ALA A 120 2.29 -11.45 -15.76
N GLY A 121 2.73 -12.69 -15.49
CA GLY A 121 3.97 -13.26 -16.04
C GLY A 121 5.23 -13.03 -15.21
N PHE A 122 5.11 -12.53 -13.98
CA PHE A 122 6.23 -12.28 -13.07
C PHE A 122 6.30 -13.37 -12.00
N GLU A 123 6.90 -14.51 -12.35
CA GLU A 123 6.96 -15.71 -11.50
C GLU A 123 7.79 -15.50 -10.22
N ASP A 124 8.90 -14.78 -10.33
CA ASP A 124 9.87 -14.57 -9.25
C ASP A 124 9.57 -13.31 -8.40
N PHE A 125 8.43 -12.66 -8.62
CA PHE A 125 8.05 -11.46 -7.85
C PHE A 125 7.90 -11.78 -6.36
N SER A 126 8.45 -10.93 -5.49
CA SER A 126 8.28 -10.99 -4.04
C SER A 126 7.77 -9.64 -3.53
N ALA A 127 6.74 -9.66 -2.68
CA ALA A 127 6.23 -8.45 -2.04
C ALA A 127 7.01 -8.16 -0.75
N GLU A 128 7.80 -7.08 -0.76
CA GLU A 128 8.72 -6.75 0.33
C GLU A 128 8.44 -5.41 1.00
N ALA A 129 7.82 -4.48 0.27
CA ALA A 129 7.46 -3.15 0.74
C ALA A 129 6.08 -2.76 0.21
N ALA A 130 5.29 -2.06 1.03
CA ALA A 130 4.02 -1.49 0.57
C ALA A 130 3.72 -0.17 1.27
N ILE A 131 3.07 0.73 0.53
CA ILE A 131 2.51 1.98 1.05
C ILE A 131 0.99 1.90 0.90
N VAL A 132 0.28 1.96 2.02
CA VAL A 132 -1.19 2.07 2.04
C VAL A 132 -1.54 3.54 2.10
N ASN A 133 -2.05 4.09 0.99
CA ASN A 133 -2.47 5.48 0.91
C ASN A 133 -3.96 5.65 1.26
N PHE A 134 -4.26 6.66 2.08
CA PHE A 134 -5.62 7.00 2.51
C PHE A 134 -6.02 8.35 1.93
N TYR A 135 -6.95 8.33 0.97
CA TYR A 135 -7.44 9.53 0.29
C TYR A 135 -8.82 9.94 0.82
N HIS A 136 -8.98 11.23 1.09
CA HIS A 136 -10.27 11.88 1.30
C HIS A 136 -10.74 12.55 0.00
N MET A 137 -11.98 13.05 -0.01
CA MET A 137 -12.60 13.68 -1.19
C MET A 137 -11.82 14.88 -1.74
N ASP A 138 -11.04 15.55 -0.89
CA ASP A 138 -10.20 16.71 -1.22
C ASP A 138 -8.71 16.34 -1.43
N SER A 139 -8.37 15.06 -1.35
CA SER A 139 -6.98 14.61 -1.48
C SER A 139 -6.52 14.62 -2.93
N THR A 140 -5.27 14.99 -3.14
CA THR A 140 -4.60 14.97 -4.44
C THR A 140 -3.28 14.23 -4.35
N LEU A 141 -2.84 13.66 -5.47
CA LEU A 141 -1.52 13.06 -5.61
C LEU A 141 -0.85 13.71 -6.82
N SER A 142 0.20 14.49 -6.56
CA SER A 142 0.97 15.15 -7.62
C SER A 142 1.70 14.13 -8.50
N GLY A 143 1.96 14.49 -9.75
CA GLY A 143 2.76 13.68 -10.65
C GLY A 143 4.14 13.37 -10.04
N HIS A 144 4.47 12.09 -9.96
CA HIS A 144 5.75 11.58 -9.48
C HIS A 144 6.04 10.24 -10.15
N THR A 145 7.24 9.74 -9.90
CA THR A 145 7.73 8.46 -10.38
C THR A 145 8.36 7.70 -9.23
N ASP A 146 8.20 6.37 -9.23
CA ASP A 146 8.74 5.48 -8.22
C ASP A 146 10.13 4.99 -8.64
N HIS A 147 11.14 5.31 -7.83
CA HIS A 147 12.56 5.06 -8.13
C HIS A 147 13.36 4.54 -6.93
N SER A 148 12.66 4.26 -5.82
CA SER A 148 13.25 3.97 -4.51
C SER A 148 13.69 2.51 -4.40
N GLU A 149 13.06 1.66 -5.22
CA GLU A 149 13.29 0.24 -5.34
C GLU A 149 14.62 -0.05 -6.04
N VAL A 150 15.34 -1.05 -5.54
CA VAL A 150 16.62 -1.48 -6.11
C VAL A 150 16.42 -2.18 -7.45
N ASP A 151 15.45 -3.11 -7.51
CA ASP A 151 15.05 -3.77 -8.75
C ASP A 151 13.91 -3.01 -9.43
N ARG A 152 14.22 -2.39 -10.57
CA ARG A 152 13.26 -1.62 -11.38
C ARG A 152 12.59 -2.44 -12.47
N ASN A 153 12.96 -3.71 -12.61
CA ASN A 153 12.30 -4.64 -13.54
C ASN A 153 11.12 -5.35 -12.89
N ALA A 154 11.08 -5.40 -11.55
CA ALA A 154 9.94 -5.91 -10.81
C ALA A 154 8.69 -5.02 -11.02
N PRO A 155 7.49 -5.60 -11.13
CA PRO A 155 6.26 -4.85 -11.29
C PRO A 155 5.87 -4.11 -10.01
N LEU A 156 5.24 -2.95 -10.17
CA LEU A 156 4.52 -2.28 -9.09
C LEU A 156 3.04 -2.66 -9.14
N LEU A 157 2.52 -3.19 -8.02
CA LEU A 157 1.12 -3.59 -7.89
C LEU A 157 0.34 -2.52 -7.12
N SER A 158 -0.76 -2.05 -7.70
CA SER A 158 -1.64 -1.04 -7.09
C SER A 158 -3.08 -1.56 -7.03
N PHE A 159 -3.65 -1.58 -5.81
CA PHE A 159 -5.02 -1.97 -5.55
C PHE A 159 -5.82 -0.72 -5.15
N ARG A 160 -7.02 -0.55 -5.74
CA ARG A 160 -7.89 0.61 -5.54
C ARG A 160 -9.34 0.20 -5.33
#